data_AF-A0A6J4KDQ7-F1
#
_entry.id   AF-A0A6J4KDQ7-F1
#
_cell.length_a   1.000
_cell.length_b   1.000
_cell.length_c   1.000
_cell.angle_alpha   90.00
_cell.angle_beta   90.00
_cell.angle_gamma   90.00
#
_symmetry.space_group_name_H-M   'P 1'
#
loop_
_entity.id
_entity.type
_entity.pdbx_description
1 polymer ?
#
loop_
_entity_poly.entity_id
_entity_poly.type
_entity_poly.pdbx_seq_one_letter_code
_entity_poly.pdbx_strand_id
1 'polypeptide(L)'
;MVDAYFSKRRNADAAEGFFRRAIDETGLTPEKVTTDKAKCYPPALRAVLPDVEHRTSKELNNGIERDHGHLKQRLYPMRGFKQATSADIITRGHGLVRNLRNGFSSLTLHVPLNLRLAVAWPQLAQTI
;
A
#
# COMPACT_ATOMS: atom_id res chain seq x y z
N MET A 1 -2.34 1.50 -5.79
CA MET A 1 -0.93 1.78 -5.45
C MET A 1 -0.70 1.34 -4.01
N VAL A 2 0.50 0.87 -3.67
CA VAL A 2 0.88 0.21 -2.39
C VAL A 2 -0.08 0.55 -1.23
N ASP A 3 -0.98 -0.37 -0.92
CA ASP A 3 -2.02 -0.19 0.10
C ASP A 3 -1.52 -0.55 1.51
N ALA A 4 -0.45 -1.35 1.60
CA ALA A 4 0.05 -1.78 2.89
C ALA A 4 1.54 -2.13 2.85
N TYR A 5 2.22 -1.86 3.95
CA TYR A 5 3.63 -2.16 4.17
C TYR A 5 3.82 -2.71 5.58
N PHE A 6 4.46 -3.86 5.66
CA PHE A 6 4.74 -4.48 6.95
C PHE A 6 6.03 -3.92 7.53
N SER A 7 5.96 -3.51 8.79
CA SER A 7 7.13 -3.24 9.61
C SER A 7 6.91 -3.78 11.02
N LYS A 8 7.99 -4.29 11.64
CA LYS A 8 7.97 -4.70 13.05
C LYS A 8 7.71 -3.52 13.99
N ARG A 9 8.08 -2.30 13.58
CA ARG A 9 7.92 -1.08 14.38
C ARG A 9 7.30 0.02 13.53
N ARG A 10 6.38 0.78 14.14
CA ARG A 10 5.81 1.99 13.54
C ARG A 10 6.71 3.19 13.85
N ASN A 11 7.81 3.32 13.11
CA ASN A 11 8.79 4.40 13.25
C ASN A 11 8.95 5.20 11.94
N ALA A 12 9.74 6.28 11.98
CA ALA A 12 9.98 7.14 10.83
C ALA A 12 10.64 6.38 9.68
N ASP A 13 11.66 5.56 9.95
CA ASP A 13 12.37 4.78 8.93
C ASP A 13 11.44 3.84 8.15
N ALA A 14 10.50 3.19 8.84
CA ALA A 14 9.50 2.34 8.20
C ALA A 14 8.53 3.15 7.32
N ALA A 15 8.11 4.33 7.79
CA ALA A 15 7.26 5.23 7.01
C ALA A 15 8.00 5.79 5.78
N GLU A 16 9.29 6.12 5.93
CA GLU A 16 10.17 6.55 4.84
C GLU A 16 10.31 5.46 3.78
N GLY A 17 10.59 4.22 4.20
CA GLY A 17 10.64 3.07 3.30
C GLY A 17 9.32 2.81 2.58
N PHE A 18 8.18 3.00 3.26
CA PHE A 18 6.86 2.95 2.64
C PHE A 18 6.69 4.01 1.54
N PHE A 19 6.99 5.29 1.84
CA PHE A 19 6.83 6.36 0.86
C PHE A 19 7.76 6.20 -0.35
N ARG A 20 9.03 5.86 -0.14
CA ARG A 20 9.97 5.58 -1.23
C ARG A 20 9.45 4.48 -2.14
N ARG A 21 9.07 3.35 -1.54
CA ARG A 21 8.53 2.22 -2.30
C ARG A 21 7.28 2.61 -3.09
N ALA A 22 6.38 3.39 -2.50
CA ALA A 22 5.17 3.84 -3.18
C ALA A 22 5.51 4.73 -4.40
N ILE A 23 6.45 5.67 -4.24
CA ILE A 23 6.92 6.53 -5.33
C ILE A 23 7.59 5.68 -6.42
N ASP A 24 8.50 4.78 -6.06
CA ASP A 24 9.22 3.91 -6.98
C ASP A 24 8.28 3.00 -7.78
N GLU A 25 7.29 2.39 -7.11
CA GLU A 25 6.33 1.50 -7.76
C GLU A 25 5.37 2.23 -8.72
N THR A 26 5.18 3.54 -8.54
CA THR A 26 4.24 4.31 -9.38
C THR A 26 4.90 5.26 -10.35
N GLY A 27 6.17 5.60 -10.14
CA GLY A 27 6.85 6.66 -10.86
C GLY A 27 6.23 8.04 -10.64
N LEU A 28 5.39 8.21 -9.61
CA LEU A 28 4.68 9.46 -9.33
C LEU A 28 5.19 10.09 -8.04
N THR A 29 5.53 11.38 -8.14
CA THR A 29 5.82 12.22 -6.98
C THR A 29 4.54 12.98 -6.60
N PRO A 30 3.91 12.71 -5.45
CA PRO A 30 2.66 13.35 -5.09
C PRO A 30 2.89 14.80 -4.61
N GLU A 31 2.03 15.71 -5.01
CA GLU A 31 1.98 17.09 -4.47
C GLU A 31 1.32 17.14 -3.08
N LYS A 32 0.46 16.15 -2.78
CA LYS A 32 -0.36 16.07 -1.57
C LYS A 32 -0.30 14.67 -1.00
N VAL A 33 -0.06 14.55 0.31
CA VAL A 33 -0.12 13.27 1.04
C VAL A 33 -1.06 13.41 2.22
N THR A 34 -2.01 12.48 2.33
CA THR A 34 -2.91 12.39 3.48
C THR A 34 -2.50 11.20 4.34
N THR A 35 -2.32 11.41 5.64
CA THR A 35 -2.11 10.34 6.62
C THR A 35 -2.93 10.59 7.88
N ASP A 36 -2.97 9.60 8.78
CA ASP A 36 -3.34 9.86 10.17
C ASP A 36 -2.29 10.76 10.88
N LYS A 37 -2.55 11.11 12.15
CA LYS A 37 -1.71 12.02 12.95
C LYS A 37 -0.52 11.34 13.63
N ALA A 38 -0.05 10.18 13.16
CA ALA A 38 1.09 9.51 13.78
C ALA A 38 2.39 10.30 13.65
N LYS A 39 3.15 10.36 14.75
CA LYS A 39 4.41 11.12 14.87
C LYS A 39 5.52 10.66 13.91
N CYS A 40 5.41 9.45 13.36
CA CYS A 40 6.37 8.91 12.40
C CYS A 40 6.27 9.53 10.99
N TYR A 41 5.10 10.07 10.60
CA TYR A 41 4.90 10.56 9.23
C TYR A 41 5.58 11.90 8.93
N PRO A 42 5.49 12.95 9.77
CA PRO A 42 6.16 14.22 9.47
C PRO A 42 7.68 14.11 9.21
N PRO A 43 8.49 13.40 10.02
CA PRO A 43 9.90 13.24 9.71
C PRO A 43 10.15 12.42 8.43
N ALA A 44 9.37 11.36 8.19
CA ALA A 44 9.49 10.57 6.97
C ALA A 44 9.14 11.36 5.70
N LEU A 45 8.07 12.17 5.75
CA LEU A 45 7.69 13.03 4.62
C LEU A 45 8.74 14.09 4.35
N ARG A 46 9.32 14.74 5.37
CA ARG A 46 10.44 15.68 5.16
C ARG A 46 11.65 15.02 4.51
N ALA A 47 11.89 13.74 4.77
CA ALA A 47 13.03 13.01 4.20
C ALA A 47 12.81 12.58 2.74
N VAL A 48 11.57 12.27 2.35
CA VAL A 48 11.25 11.71 1.01
C VAL A 48 10.63 12.74 0.07
N LEU A 49 9.81 13.64 0.62
CA LEU A 49 8.95 14.58 -0.11
C LEU A 49 8.92 15.93 0.62
N PRO A 50 10.02 16.70 0.65
CA PRO A 50 10.13 17.90 1.47
C PRO A 50 9.10 18.99 1.13
N ASP A 51 8.65 19.06 -0.12
CA ASP A 51 7.74 20.08 -0.62
C ASP A 51 6.26 19.64 -0.65
N VAL A 52 5.95 18.48 -0.07
CA VAL A 52 4.58 17.93 -0.13
C VAL A 52 3.64 18.62 0.84
N GLU A 53 2.41 18.86 0.39
CA GLU A 53 1.34 19.27 1.27
C GLU A 53 0.88 18.08 2.14
N HIS A 54 1.27 18.07 3.42
CA HIS A 54 0.83 17.04 4.37
C HIS A 54 -0.52 17.36 4.99
N ARG A 55 -1.51 16.48 4.77
CA ARG A 55 -2.89 16.60 5.26
C ARG A 55 -3.19 15.53 6.30
N THR A 56 -3.91 15.92 7.36
CA THR A 56 -4.31 14.98 8.44
C THR A 56 -5.78 15.13 8.85
N SER A 57 -6.66 15.57 7.96
CA SER A 57 -8.07 15.73 8.29
C SER A 57 -8.75 14.38 8.48
N LYS A 58 -9.74 14.32 9.38
CA LYS A 58 -10.43 13.08 9.74
C LYS A 58 -11.20 12.53 8.55
N GLU A 59 -11.82 13.42 7.78
CA GLU A 59 -12.67 13.11 6.64
C GLU A 59 -11.87 12.43 5.54
N LEU A 60 -10.67 12.93 5.24
CA LEU A 60 -9.77 12.32 4.26
C LEU A 60 -9.21 10.98 4.76
N ASN A 61 -8.95 10.87 6.07
CA ASN A 61 -8.47 9.63 6.67
C ASN A 61 -9.54 8.52 6.67
N ASN A 62 -10.83 8.85 6.68
CA ASN A 62 -11.91 7.86 6.60
C ASN A 62 -11.87 7.03 5.30
N GLY A 63 -11.43 7.64 4.19
CA GLY A 63 -11.24 6.94 2.92
C GLY A 63 -10.15 5.88 3.02
N ILE A 64 -9.00 6.25 3.61
CA ILE A 64 -7.86 5.36 3.85
C ILE A 64 -8.26 4.22 4.79
N GLU A 65 -8.95 4.51 5.89
CA GLU A 65 -9.41 3.49 6.83
C GLU A 65 -10.40 2.51 6.20
N ARG A 66 -11.28 2.99 5.32
CA ARG A 66 -12.18 2.13 4.54
C ARG A 66 -11.39 1.25 3.59
N ASP A 67 -10.37 1.77 2.92
CA ASP A 67 -9.51 1.01 2.02
C ASP A 67 -8.83 -0.14 2.78
N HIS A 68 -8.21 0.16 3.92
CA HIS A 68 -7.57 -0.82 4.81
C HIS A 68 -8.54 -1.87 5.39
N GLY A 69 -9.84 -1.58 5.42
CA GLY A 69 -10.87 -2.48 5.96
C GLY A 69 -10.83 -3.87 5.34
N HIS A 70 -10.56 -3.97 4.03
CA HIS A 70 -10.47 -5.26 3.34
C HIS A 70 -9.27 -6.10 3.79
N LEU A 71 -8.12 -5.48 4.04
CA LEU A 71 -6.96 -6.18 4.61
C LEU A 71 -7.27 -6.61 6.04
N LYS A 72 -7.77 -5.69 6.88
CA LYS A 72 -8.15 -5.99 8.27
C LYS A 72 -9.13 -7.16 8.36
N GLN A 73 -10.16 -7.21 7.51
CA GLN A 73 -11.12 -8.32 7.45
C GLN A 73 -10.48 -9.66 7.12
N ARG A 74 -9.51 -9.70 6.20
CA ARG A 74 -8.76 -10.93 5.87
C ARG A 74 -7.86 -11.37 7.03
N LEU A 75 -7.26 -10.42 7.74
CA LEU A 75 -6.34 -10.70 8.84
C LEU A 75 -7.05 -11.10 10.14
N TYR A 76 -8.26 -10.58 10.37
CA TYR A 76 -9.03 -10.81 11.59
C TYR A 76 -9.20 -12.30 11.96
N PRO A 77 -9.64 -13.21 11.06
CA PRO A 77 -9.79 -14.63 11.39
C PRO A 77 -8.45 -15.34 11.64
N MET A 78 -7.33 -14.79 11.20
CA MET A 78 -6.00 -15.38 11.36
C MET A 78 -5.42 -15.21 12.78
N ARG A 79 -6.02 -14.35 13.61
CA ARG A 79 -5.60 -14.06 15.00
C ARG A 79 -4.12 -13.63 15.11
N GLY A 80 -3.64 -12.90 14.11
CA GLY A 80 -2.27 -12.39 14.03
C GLY A 80 -1.27 -13.41 13.47
N PHE A 81 -0.13 -12.90 12.99
CA PHE A 81 0.90 -13.71 12.37
C PHE A 81 1.88 -14.27 13.41
N LYS A 82 2.30 -15.53 13.24
CA LYS A 82 3.35 -16.16 14.06
C LYS A 82 4.76 -15.75 13.65
N GLN A 83 4.94 -15.34 12.39
CA GLN A 83 6.24 -14.97 11.83
C GLN A 83 6.11 -13.65 11.05
N ALA A 84 7.14 -12.81 11.16
CA ALA A 84 7.22 -11.54 10.43
C ALA A 84 7.22 -11.76 8.91
N THR A 85 7.88 -12.82 8.43
CA THR A 85 7.92 -13.18 7.01
C THR A 85 6.52 -13.45 6.45
N SER A 86 5.68 -14.18 7.19
CA SER A 86 4.29 -14.43 6.78
C SER A 86 3.47 -13.13 6.70
N ALA A 87 3.69 -12.21 7.65
CA ALA A 87 3.02 -10.92 7.63
C ALA A 87 3.43 -10.09 6.41
N ASP A 88 4.71 -10.05 6.08
CA ASP A 88 5.22 -9.35 4.89
C ASP A 88 4.66 -9.96 3.59
N ILE A 89 4.74 -11.29 3.43
CA ILE A 89 4.21 -11.99 2.24
C ILE A 89 2.72 -11.69 2.05
N ILE A 90 1.90 -11.82 3.09
CA ILE A 90 0.46 -11.61 2.98
C ILE A 90 0.14 -10.13 2.70
N THR A 91 0.87 -9.21 3.32
CA THR A 91 0.69 -7.76 3.10
C THR A 91 1.04 -7.38 1.66
N ARG A 92 2.17 -7.87 1.13
CA ARG A 92 2.58 -7.67 -0.26
C ARG A 92 1.61 -8.29 -1.24
N GLY A 93 1.19 -9.53 -1.01
CA GLY A 93 0.21 -10.22 -1.85
C GLY A 93 -1.14 -9.50 -1.87
N HIS A 94 -1.59 -8.96 -0.73
CA HIS A 94 -2.79 -8.14 -0.67
C HIS A 94 -2.65 -6.88 -1.55
N GLY A 95 -1.56 -6.14 -1.39
CA GLY A 95 -1.28 -4.94 -2.17
C GLY A 95 -1.23 -5.23 -3.67
N LEU A 96 -0.55 -6.32 -4.07
CA LEU A 96 -0.48 -6.76 -5.47
C LEU A 96 -1.87 -7.02 -6.05
N VAL A 97 -2.69 -7.84 -5.40
CA VAL A 97 -4.04 -8.17 -5.88
C VAL A 97 -4.91 -6.92 -6.00
N ARG A 98 -4.79 -5.98 -5.06
CA ARG A 98 -5.53 -4.71 -5.10
C ARG A 98 -5.06 -3.81 -6.23
N ASN A 99 -3.75 -3.70 -6.44
CA ASN A 99 -3.17 -2.94 -7.55
C ASN A 99 -3.64 -3.50 -8.90
N LEU A 100 -3.62 -4.83 -9.07
CA LEU A 100 -4.11 -5.49 -10.27
C LEU A 100 -5.59 -5.23 -10.50
N ARG A 101 -6.45 -5.43 -9.48
CA ARG A 101 -7.90 -5.16 -9.58
C ARG A 101 -8.20 -3.71 -9.94
N ASN A 102 -7.48 -2.76 -9.34
CA ASN A 102 -7.77 -1.35 -9.52
C ASN A 102 -7.10 -0.73 -10.76
N GLY A 103 -6.28 -1.48 -11.49
CA GLY A 103 -5.63 -0.99 -12.72
C GLY A 103 -4.36 -0.18 -12.44
N PHE A 104 -3.78 -0.31 -11.24
CA PHE A 104 -2.52 0.34 -10.85
C PHE A 104 -1.30 -0.54 -11.18
N SER A 105 -1.40 -1.35 -12.23
CA SER A 105 -0.32 -2.18 -12.73
C SER A 105 -0.31 -2.09 -14.24
N SER A 106 0.87 -2.06 -14.85
CA SER A 106 1.02 -2.14 -16.30
C SER A 106 0.32 -3.36 -16.91
N LEU A 107 0.22 -4.46 -16.16
CA LEU A 107 -0.47 -5.69 -16.56
C LEU A 107 -1.99 -5.50 -16.72
N THR A 108 -2.59 -4.51 -16.05
CA THR A 108 -4.05 -4.36 -15.97
C THR A 108 -4.57 -2.96 -16.32
N LEU A 109 -3.68 -2.02 -16.64
CA LEU A 109 -3.99 -0.61 -16.94
C LEU A 109 -5.08 -0.48 -18.02
N HIS A 110 -4.96 -1.25 -19.11
CA HIS A 110 -5.88 -1.22 -20.26
C HIS A 110 -6.87 -2.39 -20.30
N VAL A 111 -7.01 -3.13 -19.19
CA VAL A 111 -7.86 -4.32 -19.12
C VAL A 111 -9.17 -3.97 -18.40
N PRO A 112 -10.34 -4.37 -18.94
CA PRO A 112 -11.63 -4.20 -18.25
C PRO A 112 -11.64 -4.82 -16.85
N LEU A 113 -12.27 -4.16 -15.88
CA LEU A 113 -12.21 -4.50 -14.46
C LEU A 113 -12.47 -6.00 -14.17
N ASN A 114 -13.49 -6.57 -14.81
CA ASN A 114 -13.90 -7.96 -14.63
C ASN A 114 -12.88 -8.99 -15.16
N LEU A 115 -11.91 -8.56 -15.99
CA LEU A 115 -10.91 -9.43 -16.61
C LEU A 115 -9.50 -9.23 -16.03
N ARG A 116 -9.25 -8.17 -15.26
CA ARG A 116 -7.90 -7.78 -14.79
C ARG A 116 -7.12 -8.91 -14.10
N LEU A 117 -7.77 -9.63 -13.19
CA LEU A 117 -7.10 -10.75 -12.49
C LEU A 117 -6.88 -11.95 -13.41
N ALA A 118 -7.84 -12.27 -14.28
CA ALA A 118 -7.71 -13.38 -15.21
C ALA A 118 -6.57 -13.12 -16.22
N VAL A 119 -6.45 -11.88 -16.70
CA VAL A 119 -5.41 -11.48 -17.66
C VAL A 119 -4.03 -11.43 -17.04
N ALA A 120 -3.90 -11.07 -15.75
CA ALA A 120 -2.62 -11.00 -15.05
C ALA A 120 -2.13 -12.36 -14.51
N TRP A 121 -3.02 -13.34 -14.36
CA TRP A 121 -2.71 -14.63 -13.75
C TRP A 121 -1.62 -15.43 -14.48
N PRO A 122 -1.64 -15.58 -15.83
CA PRO A 122 -0.63 -16.36 -16.54
C PRO A 122 0.79 -15.82 -16.38
N GLN A 123 0.96 -14.50 -16.31
CA GLN A 123 2.26 -13.85 -16.16
C GLN A 123 2.81 -14.03 -14.75
N LEU A 124 1.94 -13.94 -13.73
CA LEU A 124 2.34 -14.21 -12.34
C LEU A 124 2.77 -15.67 -12.15
N ALA A 125 2.06 -16.61 -12.78
CA ALA A 125 2.37 -18.03 -12.70
C ALA A 125 3.75 -18.42 -13.27
N GLN A 126 4.34 -17.58 -14.12
CA GLN A 126 5.68 -17.79 -14.69
C GLN A 126 6.82 -17.28 -13.78
N THR A 127 6.48 -16.59 -12.69
CA THR A 127 7.45 -15.97 -11.77
C THR A 127 7.63 -16.72 -10.45
N ILE A 128 6.98 -17.87 -10.30
CA ILE A 128 7.02 -18.78 -9.14
C ILE A 128 7.65 -20.08 -9.60
#